data_AF-K1TQW8-F1
#
_entry.id   AF-K1TQW8-F1
#
_cell.length_a   1.000
_cell.length_b   1.000
_cell.length_c   1.000
_cell.angle_alpha   90.00
_cell.angle_beta   90.00
_cell.angle_gamma   90.00
#
_symmetry.space_group_name_H-M   'P 1'
#
loop_
_entity.id
_entity.type
_entity.pdbx_description
1 polymer ?
#
loop_
_entity_poly.entity_id
_entity_poly.type
_entity_poly.pdbx_seq_one_letter_code
_entity_poly.pdbx_strand_id
1 'polypeptide(L)' 'MNKTELKEAAGISFNVMARMGKNETISFESIEKICAALQCNIGDIIEIVQDNHEEASHKTFTTIELFAGAGGL' A
#
# COMPACT_ATOMS: atom_id res chain seq x y z
N MET A 1 16.14 -8.66 12.05
CA MET A 1 16.50 -8.21 10.70
C MET A 1 16.90 -6.74 10.73
N ASN A 2 18.14 -6.45 10.37
CA ASN A 2 18.66 -5.10 10.14
C ASN A 2 18.24 -4.59 8.76
N LYS A 3 18.32 -3.26 8.52
CA LYS A 3 17.93 -2.65 7.23
C LYS A 3 18.66 -3.29 6.04
N THR A 4 19.95 -3.57 6.18
CA THR A 4 20.74 -4.22 5.11
C THR A 4 20.26 -5.63 4.82
N GLU A 5 19.92 -6.40 5.85
CA GLU A 5 19.39 -7.76 5.69
C GLU A 5 18.02 -7.75 4.99
N LEU A 6 17.15 -6.78 5.31
CA LEU A 6 15.87 -6.62 4.62
C LEU A 6 16.04 -6.31 3.14
N LYS A 7 16.99 -5.43 2.81
CA LYS A 7 17.30 -5.10 1.42
C LYS A 7 17.72 -6.35 0.64
N GLU A 8 18.60 -7.16 1.22
CA GLU A 8 19.11 -8.38 0.59
C GLU A 8 18.03 -9.47 0.51
N ALA A 9 17.29 -9.71 1.59
CA ALA A 9 16.22 -10.70 1.65
C ALA A 9 15.05 -10.37 0.71
N ALA A 10 14.64 -9.11 0.63
CA ALA A 10 13.59 -8.65 -0.28
C ALA A 10 14.09 -8.39 -1.70
N GLY A 11 15.41 -8.41 -1.96
CA GLY A 11 15.96 -8.11 -3.28
C GLY A 11 15.58 -6.72 -3.82
N ILE A 12 15.43 -5.74 -2.93
CA ILE A 12 15.05 -4.35 -3.29
C ILE A 12 16.29 -3.48 -3.51
N SER A 13 16.15 -2.46 -4.36
CA SER A 13 17.25 -1.53 -4.62
C SER A 13 17.56 -0.66 -3.40
N PHE A 14 18.77 -0.12 -3.36
CA PHE A 14 19.15 0.86 -2.33
C PHE A 14 18.24 2.11 -2.36
N ASN A 15 17.77 2.50 -3.54
CA ASN A 15 16.84 3.62 -3.69
C ASN A 15 15.54 3.36 -2.93
N VAL A 16 14.94 2.17 -3.08
CA VAL A 16 13.71 1.80 -2.34
C VAL A 16 13.92 1.92 -0.83
N MET A 17 15.02 1.37 -0.31
CA MET A 17 15.36 1.46 1.12
C MET A 17 15.55 2.91 1.57
N ALA A 18 16.20 3.76 0.76
CA ALA A 18 16.38 5.17 1.08
C ALA A 18 15.04 5.93 1.10
N ARG A 19 14.13 5.65 0.16
CA ARG A 19 12.79 6.24 0.11
C ARG A 19 11.94 5.82 1.30
N MET A 20 11.97 4.54 1.68
CA MET A 20 11.36 4.06 2.92
C MET A 20 11.90 4.80 4.16
N GLY A 21 13.21 5.04 4.22
CA GLY A 21 13.83 5.81 5.31
C GLY A 21 13.42 7.28 5.38
N LYS A 22 12.88 7.84 4.30
CA LYS A 22 12.35 9.21 4.21
C LYS A 22 10.82 9.27 4.30
N ASN A 23 10.15 8.14 4.54
CA ASN A 23 8.68 8.01 4.48
C ASN A 23 8.12 8.44 3.10
N GLU A 24 8.87 8.19 2.02
CA GLU A 24 8.40 8.41 0.67
C GLU A 24 7.69 7.16 0.11
N THR A 25 6.81 7.38 -0.88
CA THR A 25 6.12 6.29 -1.57
C THR A 25 7.08 5.40 -2.35
N ILE A 26 6.82 4.09 -2.34
CA ILE A 26 7.56 3.10 -3.13
C ILE A 26 6.60 2.38 -4.10
N SER A 27 7.16 1.71 -5.10
CA SER A 27 6.35 0.96 -6.06
C SER A 27 5.70 -0.25 -5.41
N PHE A 28 4.53 -0.64 -5.91
CA PHE A 28 3.81 -1.83 -5.43
C PHE A 28 4.64 -3.11 -5.53
N GLU A 29 5.41 -3.27 -6.62
CA GLU A 29 6.35 -4.39 -6.80
C GLU A 29 7.38 -4.47 -5.66
N SER A 30 7.85 -3.33 -5.15
CA SER A 30 8.79 -3.32 -4.02
C SER A 30 8.11 -3.81 -2.75
N ILE A 31 6.84 -3.46 -2.56
CA ILE A 31 6.04 -3.85 -1.40
C ILE A 31 5.78 -5.35 -1.42
N GLU A 32 5.40 -5.93 -2.57
CA GLU A 32 5.22 -7.38 -2.71
C GLU A 32 6.47 -8.16 -2.29
N LYS A 33 7.65 -7.71 -2.72
CA LYS A 33 8.92 -8.31 -2.34
C LYS A 33 9.21 -8.21 -0.83
N ILE A 34 8.88 -7.06 -0.23
CA ILE A 34 9.01 -6.85 1.21
C ILE A 34 8.05 -7.76 1.98
N CYS A 35 6.79 -7.87 1.55
CA CYS A 35 5.81 -8.80 2.11
C CYS A 35 6.29 -10.24 2.05
N ALA A 36 6.84 -10.67 0.90
CA ALA A 36 7.38 -12.02 0.73
C ALA A 36 8.56 -12.30 1.67
N ALA A 37 9.46 -11.32 1.87
CA ALA A 37 10.60 -11.44 2.76
C ALA A 37 10.21 -11.44 4.25
N LEU A 38 9.16 -10.69 4.61
CA LEU A 38 8.65 -10.59 5.98
C LEU A 38 7.58 -11.64 6.32
N GLN A 39 7.09 -12.37 5.32
CA GLN A 39 5.96 -13.30 5.45
C GLN A 39 4.72 -12.65 6.08
N CYS A 40 4.40 -11.42 5.65
CA CYS A 40 3.26 -10.64 6.13
C CYS A 40 2.28 -10.29 5.00
N ASN A 41 1.08 -9.84 5.38
CA ASN A 41 0.13 -9.30 4.41
C ASN A 41 0.45 -7.84 4.12
N ILE A 42 0.00 -7.37 2.96
CA ILE A 42 0.19 -5.99 2.53
C ILE A 42 -0.46 -4.96 3.49
N GLY A 43 -1.58 -5.34 4.13
CA GLY A 43 -2.26 -4.51 5.13
C GLY A 43 -1.49 -4.34 6.45
N ASP A 44 -0.48 -5.18 6.70
CA ASP A 44 0.32 -5.10 7.92
C ASP A 44 1.46 -4.06 7.81
N ILE A 45 1.83 -3.66 6.58
CA ILE A 45 3.00 -2.80 6.31
C ILE A 45 2.70 -1.56 5.48
N ILE A 46 1.51 -1.44 4.88
CA ILE A 46 1.06 -0.24 4.17
C ILE A 46 0.00 0.46 4.98
N GLU A 47 0.14 1.78 5.10
CA GLU A 47 -0.90 2.69 5.53
C GLU A 47 -1.10 3.78 4.47
N ILE A 48 -2.35 4.04 4.10
CA ILE A 48 -2.70 5.16 3.23
C ILE A 48 -3.08 6.34 4.13
N VAL A 49 -2.16 7.26 4.32
CA VAL A 49 -2.38 8.48 5.10
C VAL A 49 -3.06 9.52 4.22
N GLN A 50 -4.20 10.05 4.67
CA GLN A 50 -4.80 11.25 4.09
C GLN A 50 -4.26 12.46 4.84
N ASP A 51 -3.90 13.54 4.13
CA ASP A 51 -3.40 14.80 4.74
C ASP A 51 -4.44 15.53 5.62
N ASN A 52 -5.64 14.96 5.76
CA ASN A 52 -6.70 15.48 6.60
C ASN A 52 -6.76 14.65 7.88
N HIS A 53 -6.35 15.27 8.97
CA HIS A 53 -6.52 14.82 10.36
C HIS A 53 -7.99 14.51 10.68
N GLU A 54 -8.48 13.32 10.33
CA GLU A 54 -9.74 12.79 10.84
C GLU A 54 -9.60 11.28 11.10
N GLU A 55 -9.62 10.92 12.38
CA GLU A 55 -9.70 9.53 12.82
C GLU A 55 -10.95 8.86 12.24
N ALA A 56 -10.79 7.60 11.85
CA ALA A 56 -11.76 6.81 11.10
C ALA A 56 -13.15 6.75 11.76
N SER A 57 -14.04 7.69 11.41
CA SER A 57 -15.48 7.52 11.56
C SER A 57 -16.00 6.72 10.38
N HIS A 58 -16.51 5.52 10.67
CA HIS A 58 -17.19 4.59 9.76
C HIS A 58 -17.99 5.31 8.65
N LYS A 59 -17.41 5.46 7.45
CA LYS A 59 -18.16 5.92 6.29
C LYS A 59 -18.96 4.76 5.72
N THR A 60 -20.28 4.93 5.68
CA THR A 60 -21.20 4.02 4.99
C THR A 60 -20.89 4.06 3.51
N PHE A 61 -20.35 2.97 2.96
CA PHE A 61 -20.11 2.86 1.53
C PHE A 61 -21.46 2.99 0.80
N THR A 62 -21.59 4.03 -0.02
CA THR A 62 -22.69 4.13 -0.98
C THR A 62 -22.31 3.27 -2.18
N THR A 63 -23.05 2.18 -2.39
CA THR A 63 -22.88 1.31 -3.54
C THR A 63 -22.96 2.14 -4.82
N ILE A 64 -21.92 2.08 -5.64
CA ILE A 64 -21.93 2.68 -6.97
C ILE A 64 -22.83 1.79 -7.83
N GLU A 65 -24.09 2.19 -8.03
CA GLU A 65 -24.98 1.50 -8.95
C GLU A 65 -24.55 1.77 -10.39
N LEU A 66 -23.83 0.81 -10.98
CA LEU A 66 -23.34 0.83 -12.37
C LEU A 66 -24.43 0.57 -13.42
N PHE A 67 -25.72 0.53 -13.03
CA PHE A 67 -26.83 0.20 -13.92
C PHE A 67 -27.66 1.42 -14.31
N ALA A 68 -27.01 2.48 -14.79
CA ALA A 68 -27.69 3.54 -15.52
C ALA A 68 -27.52 3.30 -17.04
N GLY A 69 -28.36 2.44 -17.62
CA GLY A 69 -28.58 2.47 -19.09
C GLY A 69 -28.61 1.13 -19.81
N ALA A 70 -29.78 0.48 -19.81
CA ALA A 70 -30.22 -0.37 -20.92
C ALA A 70 -31.74 -0.18 -21.08
N GLY A 71 -32.17 1.03 -21.46
CA GLY A 71 -33.55 1.33 -21.83
C GLY A 71 -33.60 1.53 -23.34
N GLY A 72 -33.93 0.48 -24.07
CA GLY A 72 -34.26 0.55 -25.49
C GLY A 72 -35.67 1.08 -25.70
N LEU A 73 -35.81 1.95 -26.71
CA LEU A 73 -36.97 2.15 -27.56
C LEU A 73 -36.48 2.76 -28.88
#